data_AF-A0A370HQE0-F1
#
_entry.id   AF-A0A370HQE0-F1
#
_cell.length_a   1.000
_cell.length_b   1.000
_cell.length_c   1.000
_cell.angle_alpha   90.00
_cell.angle_beta   90.00
_cell.angle_gamma   90.00
#
_symmetry.space_group_name_H-M   'P 1'
#
loop_
_entity.id
_entity.type
_entity.pdbx_description
1 polymer ?
#
loop_
_entity_poly.entity_id
_entity_poly.type
_entity_poly.pdbx_seq_one_letter_code
_entity_poly.pdbx_strand_id
1 'polypeptide(L)'
;MREDGGREGTARNATSSGLLTRVRAVVGSLDLDCGCRGKLDAALQRFEALETRRQLRGLILDARHQAERIAALLELVGELDTVSSDERDLSVFEEIALLFEDIKIAAARGADDMLRARNLDLSDRSAS
;
A
#
# COMPACT_ATOMS: atom_id res chain seq x y z
N MET A 1 21.70 -17.67 -14.01
CA MET A 1 21.30 -17.29 -12.65
C MET A 1 20.02 -16.49 -12.76
N ARG A 2 18.95 -16.96 -12.11
CA ARG A 2 17.62 -16.33 -12.08
C ARG A 2 17.53 -15.52 -10.80
N GLU A 3 17.09 -14.27 -10.87
CA GLU A 3 16.63 -13.52 -9.70
C GLU A 3 15.17 -13.14 -9.95
N ASP A 4 14.32 -13.80 -9.18
CA ASP A 4 12.86 -13.69 -9.14
C ASP A 4 12.55 -12.80 -7.93
N GLY A 5 12.34 -11.51 -8.16
CA GLY A 5 12.20 -10.50 -7.12
C GLY A 5 11.01 -9.60 -7.40
N GLY A 6 9.81 -10.04 -7.05
CA GLY A 6 8.60 -9.26 -7.33
C GLY A 6 7.31 -9.85 -6.78
N ARG A 7 7.26 -10.24 -5.50
CA ARG A 7 5.98 -10.70 -4.90
C ARG A 7 5.86 -10.49 -3.38
N GLU A 8 6.24 -9.32 -2.86
CA GLU A 8 6.13 -9.03 -1.41
C GLU A 8 5.05 -8.00 -1.01
N GLY A 9 4.42 -7.32 -1.99
CA GLY A 9 3.40 -6.29 -1.71
C GLY A 9 2.00 -6.83 -1.38
N THR A 10 1.62 -7.99 -1.93
CA THR A 10 0.23 -8.52 -1.82
C THR A 10 0.00 -9.32 -0.52
N ALA A 11 1.06 -9.78 0.14
CA ALA A 11 0.94 -10.68 1.30
C ALA A 11 0.41 -9.99 2.56
N ARG A 12 0.72 -8.70 2.78
CA ARG A 12 0.42 -8.00 4.05
C ARG A 12 -1.06 -7.64 4.25
N ASN A 13 -1.88 -7.65 3.19
CA ASN A 13 -3.31 -7.35 3.30
C ASN A 13 -4.16 -8.63 3.40
N ALA A 14 -3.74 -9.71 2.73
CA ALA A 14 -4.31 -11.04 2.93
C ALA A 14 -4.09 -11.58 4.35
N THR A 15 -3.11 -11.04 5.09
CA THR A 15 -2.77 -11.50 6.44
C THR A 15 -3.72 -11.02 7.53
N SER A 16 -4.32 -9.83 7.48
CA SER A 16 -5.18 -9.35 8.58
C SER A 16 -6.50 -10.11 8.63
N SER A 17 -7.22 -10.17 7.50
CA SER A 17 -8.47 -10.94 7.38
C SER A 17 -8.23 -12.44 7.61
N GLY A 18 -7.19 -13.02 7.00
CA GLY A 18 -6.84 -14.43 7.20
C GLY A 18 -6.34 -14.78 8.61
N LEU A 19 -5.88 -13.81 9.40
CA LEU A 19 -5.51 -14.01 10.79
C LEU A 19 -6.74 -13.95 11.70
N LEU A 20 -7.69 -13.06 11.43
CA LEU A 20 -8.98 -13.05 12.14
C LEU A 20 -9.81 -14.30 11.86
N THR A 21 -9.81 -14.83 10.63
CA THR A 21 -10.42 -16.12 10.32
C THR A 21 -9.78 -17.26 11.12
N ARG A 22 -8.44 -17.26 11.26
CA ARG A 22 -7.73 -18.24 12.08
C ARG A 22 -8.04 -18.08 13.57
N VAL A 23 -8.11 -16.85 14.07
CA VAL A 23 -8.52 -16.58 15.46
C VAL A 23 -9.94 -17.08 15.70
N ARG A 24 -10.90 -16.80 14.81
CA ARG A 24 -12.27 -17.35 14.89
C ARG A 24 -12.28 -18.87 14.87
N ALA A 25 -11.46 -19.51 14.04
CA ALA A 25 -11.37 -20.97 13.98
C ALA A 25 -10.83 -21.59 15.28
N VAL A 26 -9.75 -21.02 15.85
CA VAL A 26 -9.19 -21.47 17.14
C VAL A 26 -10.19 -21.25 18.26
N VAL A 27 -10.81 -20.08 18.32
CA VAL A 27 -11.84 -19.76 19.31
C VAL A 27 -13.06 -20.67 19.18
N GLY A 28 -13.48 -20.99 17.95
CA GLY A 28 -14.58 -21.91 17.67
C GLY A 28 -14.30 -23.34 18.15
N SER A 29 -13.03 -23.71 18.30
CA SER A 29 -12.63 -25.00 18.87
C SER A 29 -12.66 -25.04 20.41
N LEU A 30 -12.82 -23.90 21.07
CA LEU A 30 -12.94 -23.80 22.52
C LEU A 30 -14.40 -24.00 22.96
N ASP A 31 -14.58 -24.73 24.06
CA ASP A 31 -15.90 -24.95 24.67
C ASP A 31 -16.36 -23.72 25.46
N LEU A 32 -16.59 -22.62 24.75
CA LEU A 32 -17.12 -21.38 25.28
C LEU A 32 -18.65 -21.46 25.37
N ASP A 33 -19.20 -20.96 26.48
CA ASP A 33 -20.63 -20.73 26.57
C ASP A 33 -21.09 -19.70 25.51
N CYS A 34 -22.37 -19.76 25.14
CA CYS A 34 -22.93 -18.92 24.08
C CYS A 34 -22.79 -17.41 24.36
N GLY A 35 -22.76 -17.00 25.62
CA GLY A 35 -22.58 -15.60 26.02
C GLY A 35 -21.15 -15.12 25.81
N CYS A 36 -20.16 -15.95 26.16
CA CYS A 36 -18.75 -15.69 25.93
C CYS A 36 -18.42 -15.67 24.43
N ARG A 37 -19.00 -16.60 23.66
CA ARG A 37 -18.86 -16.63 22.20
C ARG A 37 -19.40 -15.36 21.56
N GLY A 38 -20.62 -14.93 21.91
CA GLY A 38 -21.21 -13.69 21.37
C GLY A 38 -20.42 -12.43 21.72
N LYS A 39 -19.88 -12.33 22.94
CA LYS A 39 -19.01 -11.20 23.34
C LYS A 39 -17.71 -11.17 22.54
N LEU A 40 -17.13 -12.34 22.29
CA LEU A 40 -15.89 -12.47 21.54
C LEU A 40 -16.07 -12.15 20.05
N ASP A 41 -17.15 -12.65 19.44
CA ASP A 41 -17.48 -12.31 18.05
C ASP A 41 -17.70 -10.81 17.88
N ALA A 42 -18.43 -10.18 18.80
CA ALA A 42 -18.63 -8.73 18.80
C ALA A 42 -17.31 -7.96 18.98
N ALA A 43 -16.38 -8.45 19.81
CA ALA A 43 -15.06 -7.84 19.97
C ALA A 43 -14.21 -7.97 18.70
N LEU A 44 -14.22 -9.14 18.06
CA LEU A 44 -13.48 -9.40 16.82
C LEU A 44 -14.02 -8.57 15.65
N GLN A 45 -15.34 -8.40 15.53
CA GLN A 45 -15.94 -7.51 14.52
C GLN A 45 -15.51 -6.06 14.71
N ARG A 46 -15.53 -5.55 15.94
CA ARG A 46 -15.06 -4.16 16.22
C ARG A 46 -13.58 -4.00 15.90
N PHE A 47 -12.77 -5.00 16.21
CA PHE A 47 -11.34 -4.98 15.90
C PHE A 47 -11.09 -4.98 14.39
N GLU A 48 -11.81 -5.81 13.63
CA GLU A 48 -11.73 -5.86 12.17
C GLU A 48 -12.04 -4.49 11.53
N ALA A 49 -13.09 -3.81 12.01
CA ALA A 49 -13.44 -2.47 11.56
C ALA A 49 -12.35 -1.42 11.90
N LEU A 50 -11.75 -1.50 13.09
CA LEU A 50 -10.67 -0.60 13.50
C LEU A 50 -9.41 -0.80 12.67
N GLU A 51 -9.01 -2.05 12.41
CA GLU A 51 -7.84 -2.37 11.60
C GLU A 51 -8.04 -1.97 10.15
N THR A 52 -9.24 -2.18 9.57
CA THR A 52 -9.56 -1.74 8.21
C THR A 52 -9.40 -0.22 8.06
N ARG A 53 -9.91 0.55 9.02
CA ARG A 53 -9.74 2.02 9.04
C ARG A 53 -8.28 2.44 9.22
N ARG A 54 -7.53 1.76 10.08
CA ARG A 54 -6.10 1.99 10.30
C ARG A 54 -5.31 1.76 9.01
N GLN A 55 -5.57 0.64 8.32
CA GLN A 55 -4.93 0.30 7.05
C GLN A 55 -5.27 1.32 5.96
N LEU A 56 -6.54 1.70 5.82
CA LEU A 56 -6.97 2.73 4.86
C LEU A 56 -6.25 4.06 5.09
N ARG A 57 -6.15 4.51 6.35
CA ARG A 57 -5.42 5.72 6.70
C ARG A 57 -3.94 5.63 6.33
N GLY A 58 -3.32 4.47 6.55
CA GLY A 58 -1.93 4.21 6.16
C GLY A 58 -1.73 4.38 4.66
N LEU A 59 -2.54 3.70 3.84
CA LEU A 59 -2.45 3.77 2.37
C LEU A 59 -2.65 5.20 1.84
N ILE A 60 -3.57 5.97 2.43
CA ILE A 60 -3.77 7.37 2.05
C ILE A 60 -2.54 8.22 2.39
N LEU A 61 -1.92 7.99 3.55
CA LEU A 61 -0.71 8.70 3.94
C LEU A 61 0.48 8.34 3.03
N ASP A 62 0.65 7.06 2.71
CA ASP A 62 1.71 6.58 1.84
C ASP A 62 1.57 7.15 0.42
N ALA A 63 0.35 7.20 -0.13
CA ALA A 63 0.09 7.81 -1.43
C ALA A 63 0.33 9.33 -1.43
N ARG A 64 -0.01 10.03 -0.34
CA ARG A 64 0.35 11.46 -0.19
C ARG A 64 1.85 11.65 -0.20
N HIS A 65 2.58 10.78 0.49
CA HIS A 65 4.03 10.83 0.49
C HIS A 65 4.62 10.56 -0.91
N GLN A 66 4.03 9.66 -1.71
CA GLN A 66 4.43 9.51 -3.11
C GLN A 66 4.15 10.78 -3.94
N ALA A 67 3.03 11.46 -3.72
CA ALA A 67 2.73 12.71 -4.41
C ALA A 67 3.73 13.83 -4.05
N GLU A 68 4.09 13.96 -2.77
CA GLU A 68 5.14 14.88 -2.31
C GLU A 68 6.50 14.55 -2.93
N ARG A 69 6.86 13.26 -3.00
CA ARG A 69 8.08 12.80 -3.66
C ARG A 69 8.09 13.14 -5.15
N ILE A 70 6.97 12.92 -5.86
CA ILE A 70 6.85 13.28 -7.27
C ILE A 70 7.03 14.79 -7.46
N ALA A 71 6.42 15.61 -6.61
CA ALA A 71 6.58 17.07 -6.69
C ALA A 71 8.06 17.48 -6.56
N ALA A 72 8.78 16.93 -5.58
CA ALA A 72 10.21 17.21 -5.41
C ALA A 72 11.05 16.72 -6.62
N LEU A 73 10.74 15.55 -7.18
CA LEU A 73 11.44 15.05 -8.37
C LEU A 73 11.14 15.91 -9.61
N LEU A 74 9.92 16.45 -9.74
CA LEU A 74 9.57 17.36 -10.84
C LEU A 74 10.34 18.69 -10.76
N GLU A 75 10.63 19.18 -9.55
CA GLU A 75 11.52 20.35 -9.38
C GLU A 75 12.92 20.08 -9.96
N LEU A 76 13.47 18.89 -9.71
CA LEU A 76 14.78 18.47 -10.26
C LEU A 76 14.73 18.26 -11.78
N VAL A 77 13.67 17.62 -12.30
CA VAL A 77 13.48 17.46 -13.76
C VAL A 77 13.35 18.80 -14.47
N GLY A 78 12.92 19.86 -13.79
CA GLY A 78 12.92 21.23 -14.32
C GLY A 78 14.30 21.71 -14.80
N GLU A 79 15.39 21.13 -14.30
CA GLU A 79 16.74 21.41 -14.81
C GLU A 79 16.91 21.04 -16.29
N LEU A 80 16.06 20.18 -16.85
CA LEU A 80 16.03 19.85 -18.27
C LEU A 80 15.85 21.09 -19.16
N ASP A 81 15.19 22.15 -18.67
CA ASP A 81 15.05 23.42 -19.39
C ASP A 81 16.40 24.10 -19.68
N THR A 82 17.45 23.73 -18.93
CA THR A 82 18.81 24.24 -19.09
C THR A 82 19.67 23.38 -20.02
N VAL A 83 19.22 22.16 -20.36
CA VAL A 83 19.95 21.22 -21.21
C VAL A 83 19.75 21.61 -22.69
N SER A 84 20.85 21.97 -23.34
CA SER A 84 20.85 22.34 -24.75
C SER A 84 21.13 21.15 -25.67
N SER A 85 20.79 21.25 -26.95
CA SER A 85 21.15 20.23 -27.94
C SER A 85 22.66 20.09 -28.17
N ASP A 86 23.45 21.08 -27.73
CA ASP A 86 24.90 21.08 -27.84
C ASP A 86 25.58 20.57 -26.55
N GLU A 87 24.81 19.99 -25.62
CA GLU A 87 25.33 19.41 -24.38
C GLU A 87 26.38 18.32 -24.69
N ARG A 88 27.55 18.46 -24.07
CA ARG A 88 28.70 17.57 -24.28
C ARG A 88 28.85 16.56 -23.16
N ASP A 89 28.33 16.88 -21.99
CA ASP A 89 28.31 15.96 -20.86
C ASP A 89 27.12 15.01 -20.97
N LEU A 90 27.40 13.78 -21.42
CA LEU A 90 26.35 12.78 -21.60
C LEU A 90 25.78 12.25 -20.27
N SER A 91 26.48 12.47 -19.15
CA SER A 91 26.01 12.03 -17.83
C SER A 91 24.72 12.75 -17.41
N VAL A 92 24.52 13.99 -17.86
CA VAL A 92 23.29 14.77 -17.61
C VAL A 92 22.05 14.04 -18.14
N PHE A 93 22.14 13.40 -19.31
CA PHE A 93 21.01 12.62 -19.85
C PHE A 93 20.73 11.36 -19.02
N GLU A 94 21.76 10.72 -18.48
CA GLU A 94 21.62 9.56 -17.59
C GLU A 94 20.97 9.96 -16.27
N GLU A 95 21.41 11.06 -15.67
CA GLU A 95 20.83 11.60 -14.43
C GLU A 95 19.35 11.95 -14.62
N ILE A 96 19.00 12.64 -15.70
CA ILE A 96 17.60 12.98 -16.01
C ILE A 96 16.77 11.71 -16.27
N ALA A 97 17.32 10.70 -16.95
CA ALA A 97 16.65 9.43 -17.14
C ALA A 97 16.35 8.72 -15.80
N LEU A 98 17.28 8.77 -14.84
CA LEU A 98 17.07 8.24 -13.49
C LEU A 98 15.98 9.01 -12.73
N LEU A 99 15.90 10.34 -12.87
CA LEU A 99 14.81 11.12 -12.29
C LEU A 99 13.44 10.71 -12.83
N PHE A 100 13.31 10.50 -14.15
CA PHE A 100 12.08 9.98 -14.74
C PHE A 100 11.72 8.58 -14.24
N GLU A 101 12.71 7.70 -14.08
CA GLU A 101 12.51 6.36 -13.53
C GLU A 101 11.99 6.42 -12.09
N ASP A 102 12.55 7.31 -11.27
CA ASP A 102 12.10 7.53 -9.90
C ASP A 102 10.67 8.07 -9.82
N ILE A 103 10.29 8.99 -10.72
CA ILE A 103 8.90 9.48 -10.84
C ILE A 103 7.98 8.32 -11.20
N LYS A 104 8.37 7.49 -12.18
CA LYS A 104 7.58 6.32 -12.59
C LYS A 104 7.35 5.36 -11.42
N ILE A 105 8.39 5.07 -10.64
CA ILE A 105 8.30 4.19 -9.47
C ILE A 105 7.39 4.80 -8.40
N ALA A 106 7.54 6.09 -8.09
CA ALA A 106 6.71 6.77 -7.09
C ALA A 106 5.23 6.78 -7.51
N ALA A 107 4.95 7.09 -8.79
CA ALA A 107 3.60 7.07 -9.36
C ALA A 107 2.97 5.67 -9.31
N ALA A 108 3.74 4.64 -9.67
CA ALA A 108 3.26 3.25 -9.61
C ALA A 108 2.92 2.83 -8.17
N ARG A 109 3.73 3.22 -7.18
CA ARG A 109 3.45 2.95 -5.76
C ARG A 109 2.20 3.67 -5.28
N GLY A 110 2.06 4.97 -5.59
CA GLY A 110 0.87 5.73 -5.23
C GLY A 110 -0.40 5.14 -5.85
N ALA A 111 -0.33 4.67 -7.10
CA ALA A 111 -1.44 3.97 -7.75
C ALA A 111 -1.79 2.65 -7.06
N ASP A 112 -0.80 1.82 -6.70
CA ASP A 112 -1.02 0.57 -5.97
C ASP A 112 -1.68 0.84 -4.61
N ASP A 113 -1.21 1.84 -3.86
CA ASP A 113 -1.78 2.20 -2.56
C ASP A 113 -3.26 2.61 -2.69
N MET A 114 -3.62 3.37 -3.73
CA MET A 114 -5.01 3.77 -3.98
C MET A 114 -5.90 2.60 -4.42
N LEU A 115 -5.38 1.68 -5.24
CA LEU A 115 -6.11 0.47 -5.62
C LEU A 115 -6.35 -0.45 -4.41
N ARG A 116 -5.35 -0.59 -3.54
CA ARG A 116 -5.47 -1.35 -2.28
C ARG A 116 -6.46 -0.69 -1.33
N ALA A 117 -6.46 0.64 -1.24
CA ALA A 117 -7.41 1.39 -0.43
C ALA A 117 -8.85 1.17 -0.91
N ARG A 118 -9.09 1.23 -2.23
CA ARG A 118 -10.39 0.90 -2.83
C ARG A 118 -10.85 -0.52 -2.51
N ASN A 119 -9.95 -1.49 -2.59
CA ASN A 119 -10.30 -2.89 -2.34
C ASN A 119 -10.65 -3.15 -0.87
N LEU A 120 -10.04 -2.42 0.08
CA LEU A 120 -10.42 -2.45 1.49
C LEU A 120 -11.82 -1.90 1.72
N ASP A 121 -12.15 -0.74 1.13
CA ASP A 121 -13.49 -0.14 1.23
C ASP A 121 -14.59 -1.04 0.66
N LEU A 122 -14.33 -1.66 -0.50
CA LEU A 122 -15.27 -2.63 -1.10
C LEU A 122 -15.49 -3.85 -0.21
N SER A 123 -14.43 -4.33 0.45
CA SER A 123 -14.52 -5.48 1.36
C SER A 123 -15.36 -5.15 2.59
N ASP A 124 -15.17 -3.97 3.19
CA ASP A 124 -15.97 -3.49 4.33
C ASP A 124 -17.45 -3.34 3.96
N ARG A 125 -17.75 -2.77 2.78
CA ARG A 125 -19.13 -2.62 2.27
C ARG A 125 -19.82 -3.94 1.94
N SER A 126 -19.07 -4.99 1.62
CA SER A 126 -19.61 -6.34 1.36
C SER A 126 -19.85 -7.16 2.63
N ALA A 127 -19.23 -6.77 3.74
CA ALA A 127 -19.34 -7.44 5.04
C ALA A 127 -20.41 -6.82 5.96
N SER A 128 -20.95 -5.65 5.60
CA SER A 128 -21.99 -4.92 6.33
C SER A 128 -23.37 -5.12 5.73
#